data_AF-A0A1F2ZMY0-F1
#
_entry.id   AF-A0A1F2ZMY0-F1
#
_cell.length_a   1.000
_cell.length_b   1.000
_cell.length_c   1.000
_cell.angle_alpha   90.00
_cell.angle_beta   90.00
_cell.angle_gamma   90.00
#
_symmetry.space_group_name_H-M   'P 1'
#
loop_
_entity.id
_entity.type
_entity.pdbx_description
1 polymer ?
#
loop_
_entity_poly.entity_id
_entity_poly.type
_entity_poly.pdbx_seq_one_letter_code
_entity_poly.pdbx_strand_id
1 'polypeptide(L)'
;MTTLAIDSPMFSHFLSNPVKILHRLKEAGFTEKQAEVQVEILSEQSGQIEATLATKQDLKRDLKELETALRRDMKEMELKFESRFREMEMRLTIRMGTIVSAVVGFFYLLERFF
;
A
#
# COMPACT_ATOMS: atom_id res chain seq x y z
N MET A 1 2.20 5.57 -35.38
CA MET A 1 2.80 4.51 -34.55
C MET A 1 1.68 3.98 -33.65
N THR A 2 1.09 2.86 -34.04
CA THR A 2 -0.06 2.23 -33.39
C THR A 2 0.39 1.52 -32.13
N THR A 3 -0.01 2.04 -30.97
CA THR A 3 0.15 1.40 -29.66
C THR A 3 -0.65 0.09 -29.69
N LEU A 4 0.02 -1.04 -29.92
CA LEU A 4 -0.62 -2.35 -29.87
C LEU A 4 -1.11 -2.57 -28.44
N ALA A 5 -2.40 -2.87 -28.32
CA ALA A 5 -3.09 -3.13 -27.07
C ALA A 5 -2.57 -4.43 -26.41
N ILE A 6 -1.46 -4.31 -25.67
CA ILE A 6 -0.88 -5.42 -24.88
C ILE A 6 -1.73 -5.71 -23.64
N ASP A 7 -2.62 -4.79 -23.23
CA ASP A 7 -3.47 -4.92 -22.03
C ASP A 7 -4.87 -5.52 -22.31
N SER A 8 -5.07 -6.14 -23.49
CA SER A 8 -6.36 -6.76 -23.81
C SER A 8 -6.44 -8.20 -23.26
N PRO A 9 -7.55 -8.59 -22.59
CA PRO A 9 -7.78 -9.98 -22.16
C PRO A 9 -7.71 -10.99 -23.32
N MET A 10 -7.84 -10.51 -24.57
CA MET A 10 -7.65 -11.30 -25.77
C MET A 10 -6.20 -11.82 -25.94
N PHE A 11 -5.17 -11.03 -25.57
CA PHE A 11 -3.76 -11.42 -25.72
C PHE A 11 -3.35 -12.49 -24.71
N SER A 12 -3.80 -12.37 -23.45
CA SER A 12 -3.54 -13.38 -22.41
C SER A 12 -4.16 -14.75 -22.76
N HIS A 13 -5.36 -14.75 -23.37
CA HIS A 13 -6.05 -15.98 -23.75
C HIS A 13 -5.52 -16.57 -25.08
N PHE A 14 -4.84 -15.75 -25.90
CA PHE A 14 -4.21 -16.20 -27.14
C PHE A 14 -2.91 -16.96 -26.85
N LEU A 15 -2.06 -16.41 -25.98
CA LEU A 15 -0.77 -17.02 -25.60
C LEU A 15 -0.91 -18.19 -24.61
N SER A 16 -2.03 -18.29 -23.88
CA SER A 16 -2.25 -19.36 -22.90
C SER A 16 -2.45 -20.76 -23.49
N ASN A 17 -2.62 -20.89 -24.82
CA ASN A 17 -2.81 -22.18 -25.48
C ASN A 17 -1.94 -22.32 -26.74
N PRO A 18 -0.71 -22.86 -26.63
CA PRO A 18 0.23 -22.99 -27.75
C PRO A 18 -0.32 -23.86 -28.89
N VAL A 19 -1.15 -24.87 -28.58
CA VAL A 19 -1.75 -25.77 -29.57
C VAL A 19 -2.76 -25.02 -30.45
N LYS A 20 -3.53 -24.10 -29.87
CA LYS A 20 -4.51 -23.29 -30.61
C LYS A 20 -3.83 -22.30 -31.56
N ILE A 21 -2.68 -21.75 -31.16
CA ILE A 21 -1.87 -20.86 -32.02
C ILE A 21 -1.28 -21.65 -33.19
N LEU A 22 -0.73 -22.84 -32.92
CA LEU A 22 -0.17 -23.71 -33.94
C LEU A 22 -1.19 -24.04 -35.04
N HIS A 23 -2.42 -24.37 -34.65
CA HIS A 23 -3.50 -24.65 -35.59
C HIS A 23 -3.84 -23.44 -36.46
N ARG A 24 -3.90 -22.23 -35.87
CA ARG A 24 -4.19 -20.99 -36.59
C ARG A 24 -3.08 -20.58 -37.55
N LEU A 25 -1.81 -20.83 -37.19
CA LEU A 25 -0.68 -20.58 -38.07
C LEU A 25 -0.73 -21.53 -39.28
N LYS A 26 -1.04 -22.81 -39.06
CA LYS A 26 -1.25 -23.77 -40.14
C LYS A 26 -2.43 -23.38 -41.05
N GLU A 27 -3.56 -22.96 -40.49
CA GLU A 27 -4.72 -22.46 -41.26
C GLU A 27 -4.42 -21.20 -42.06
N ALA A 28 -3.55 -20.32 -41.55
CA ALA A 28 -3.09 -19.11 -42.23
C ALA A 28 -2.05 -19.38 -43.32
N GLY A 29 -1.70 -20.65 -43.58
CA GLY A 29 -0.79 -21.06 -44.64
C GLY A 29 0.69 -21.14 -44.24
N PHE A 30 1.01 -21.04 -42.94
CA PHE A 30 2.36 -21.31 -42.47
C PHE A 30 2.66 -22.81 -42.52
N THR A 31 3.90 -23.15 -42.88
CA THR A 31 4.35 -24.55 -42.78
C THR A 31 4.40 -25.00 -41.32
N GLU A 32 4.27 -26.31 -41.09
CA GLU A 32 4.32 -26.88 -39.74
C GLU A 32 5.55 -26.45 -38.95
N LYS A 33 6.74 -26.51 -39.57
CA LYS A 33 7.98 -26.02 -38.95
C LYS A 33 7.95 -24.53 -38.61
N GLN A 34 7.38 -23.68 -39.47
CA GLN A 34 7.28 -22.25 -39.19
C GLN A 34 6.29 -21.95 -38.06
N ALA A 35 5.21 -22.73 -37.97
CA ALA A 35 4.21 -22.61 -36.92
C ALA A 35 4.78 -23.05 -35.57
N GLU A 36 5.52 -24.16 -35.53
CA GLU A 36 6.19 -24.67 -34.33
C GLU A 36 7.20 -23.67 -33.77
N VAL A 37 8.11 -23.16 -34.62
CA VAL A 37 9.14 -22.19 -34.20
C VAL A 37 8.53 -20.89 -33.66
N GLN A 38 7.44 -20.39 -34.26
CA GLN A 38 6.76 -19.19 -33.77
C GLN A 38 6.07 -19.43 -32.41
N VAL A 39 5.45 -20.60 -32.22
CA VAL A 39 4.80 -20.94 -30.94
C VAL A 39 5.83 -21.14 -29.84
N GLU A 40 6.98 -21.73 -30.15
CA GLU A 40 8.09 -21.92 -29.21
C GLU A 40 8.62 -20.57 -28.71
N ILE A 41 8.98 -19.66 -29.62
CA ILE A 41 9.49 -18.32 -29.28
C ILE A 41 8.46 -17.51 -28.48
N LEU A 42 7.18 -17.56 -28.87
CA LEU A 42 6.11 -16.84 -28.17
C LEU A 42 5.88 -17.37 -26.75
N SER A 43 6.01 -18.68 -26.55
CA SER A 43 5.86 -19.31 -25.24
C SER A 43 7.01 -18.94 -24.31
N GLU A 44 8.24 -18.93 -24.83
CA GLU A 44 9.43 -18.51 -24.08
C GLU A 44 9.37 -17.04 -23.66
N GLN A 45 8.94 -16.15 -24.58
CA GLN A 45 8.77 -14.73 -24.29
C GLN A 45 7.65 -14.45 -23.28
N SER A 46 6.53 -15.18 -23.35
CA SER A 46 5.41 -15.00 -22.42
C SER A 46 5.81 -15.31 -20.97
N GLY A 47 6.60 -16.36 -20.74
CA GLY A 47 7.07 -16.71 -19.40
C GLY A 47 7.96 -15.63 -18.76
N GLN A 48 8.77 -14.95 -19.56
CA GLN A 48 9.60 -13.84 -19.09
C GLN A 48 8.79 -12.58 -18.78
N ILE A 49 7.73 -12.33 -19.56
CA ILE A 49 6.84 -11.19 -19.37
C ILE A 49 6.02 -11.35 -18.08
N GLU A 50 5.46 -12.54 -17.82
CA GLU A 50 4.72 -12.81 -16.58
C GLU A 50 5.59 -12.69 -15.32
N ALA A 51 6.87 -13.07 -15.40
CA ALA A 51 7.81 -12.92 -14.28
C ALA A 51 8.18 -11.45 -14.00
N THR A 52 8.06 -10.57 -14.99
CA THR A 52 8.46 -9.16 -14.90
C THR A 52 7.26 -8.24 -14.62
N LEU A 53 6.04 -8.65 -15.00
CA LEU A 53 4.82 -7.92 -14.72
C LEU A 53 4.36 -8.19 -13.29
N ALA A 54 4.18 -7.13 -12.50
CA ALA A 54 3.48 -7.23 -11.22
C ALA A 54 2.08 -7.82 -11.46
N THR A 55 1.81 -8.99 -10.90
CA THR A 55 0.51 -9.63 -11.09
C THR A 55 -0.54 -8.89 -10.28
N LYS A 56 -1.83 -9.06 -10.64
CA LYS A 56 -2.94 -8.53 -9.83
C LYS A 56 -2.88 -9.00 -8.37
N GLN A 57 -2.30 -10.16 -8.13
CA GLN A 57 -2.11 -10.71 -6.78
C GLN A 57 -1.03 -9.95 -6.01
N ASP A 58 0.08 -9.59 -6.66
CA ASP A 58 1.16 -8.80 -6.05
C ASP A 58 0.66 -7.40 -5.68
N LEU A 59 -0.01 -6.72 -6.61
CA LEU A 59 -0.66 -5.43 -6.37
C LEU A 59 -1.65 -5.48 -5.20
N LYS A 60 -2.45 -6.55 -5.10
CA LYS A 60 -3.40 -6.73 -4.00
C LYS A 60 -2.69 -6.97 -2.66
N ARG A 61 -1.56 -7.68 -2.66
CA ARG A 61 -0.74 -7.86 -1.46
C ARG A 61 -0.16 -6.53 -1.01
N ASP A 62 0.45 -5.78 -1.92
CA ASP A 62 1.09 -4.51 -1.62
C ASP A 62 0.07 -3.48 -1.09
N LEU A 63 -1.14 -3.43 -1.68
CA LEU A 63 -2.23 -2.60 -1.17
C LEU A 63 -2.66 -2.98 0.25
N LYS A 64 -2.73 -4.28 0.55
CA LYS A 64 -3.07 -4.75 1.89
C LYS A 64 -1.99 -4.40 2.91
N GLU A 65 -0.72 -4.55 2.54
CA GLU A 65 0.40 -4.15 3.37
C GLU A 65 0.37 -2.65 3.65
N LEU A 66 0.14 -1.82 2.62
CA LEU A 66 -0.01 -0.38 2.76
C LEU A 66 -1.19 0.00 3.68
N GLU A 67 -2.34 -0.65 3.53
CA GLU A 67 -3.51 -0.42 4.40
C GLU A 67 -3.16 -0.75 5.87
N THR A 68 -2.46 -1.86 6.12
CA THR A 68 -2.08 -2.25 7.48
C THR A 68 -1.05 -1.30 8.10
N ALA A 69 -0.09 -0.81 7.30
CA ALA A 69 0.88 0.18 7.74
C ALA A 69 0.17 1.50 8.10
N LEU A 70 -0.71 1.98 7.24
CA LEU A 70 -1.46 3.22 7.48
C LEU A 70 -2.35 3.14 8.72
N ARG A 71 -3.05 2.01 8.93
CA ARG A 71 -3.84 1.78 10.16
C ARG A 71 -2.98 1.81 11.42
N ARG A 72 -1.76 1.25 11.36
CA ARG A 72 -0.82 1.27 12.48
C ARG A 72 -0.37 2.70 12.78
N ASP A 73 0.03 3.44 11.76
CA ASP A 73 0.52 4.82 11.91
C ASP A 73 -0.57 5.74 12.47
N MET A 74 -1.82 5.59 12.01
CA MET A 74 -2.95 6.33 12.56
C MET A 74 -3.16 6.05 14.06
N LYS A 75 -3.10 4.78 14.47
CA LYS A 75 -3.26 4.39 15.88
C LYS A 75 -2.11 4.91 16.74
N GLU A 76 -0.88 4.87 16.23
CA GLU A 76 0.28 5.44 16.93
C GLU A 76 0.13 6.95 17.12
N MET A 77 -0.33 7.65 16.07
CA MET A 77 -0.59 9.08 16.13
C MET A 77 -1.69 9.43 17.14
N GLU A 78 -2.78 8.66 17.18
CA GLU A 78 -3.86 8.82 18.16
C GLU A 78 -3.33 8.68 19.60
N LEU A 79 -2.56 7.62 19.89
CA LEU A 79 -1.94 7.40 21.19
C LEU A 79 -0.97 8.54 21.58
N LYS A 80 -0.17 9.03 20.62
CA LYS A 80 0.72 10.18 20.84
C LYS A 80 -0.07 11.44 21.17
N PHE A 81 -1.16 11.72 20.45
CA PHE A 81 -2.01 12.87 20.74
C PHE A 81 -2.65 12.78 22.12
N GLU A 82 -3.24 11.63 22.47
CA GLU A 82 -3.81 11.45 23.80
C GLU A 82 -2.77 11.62 24.91
N SER A 83 -1.57 11.05 24.74
CA SER A 83 -0.49 11.19 25.71
C SER A 83 -0.08 12.64 25.91
N ARG A 84 0.07 13.40 24.82
CA ARG A 84 0.43 14.83 24.89
C ARG A 84 -0.69 15.66 25.52
N PHE A 85 -1.95 15.30 25.26
CA PHE A 85 -3.09 15.96 25.87
C PHE A 85 -3.12 15.73 27.39
N ARG A 86 -2.97 14.47 27.84
CA ARG A 86 -2.86 14.13 29.27
C ARG A 86 -1.69 14.84 29.95
N GLU A 87 -0.53 14.91 29.30
CA GLU A 87 0.63 15.63 29.82
C GLU A 87 0.33 17.12 30.01
N MET A 88 -0.32 17.73 29.02
CA MET A 88 -0.74 19.13 29.07
C MET A 88 -1.77 19.39 30.18
N GLU A 89 -2.77 18.52 30.33
CA GLU A 89 -3.74 18.58 31.42
C GLU A 89 -3.06 18.52 32.78
N MET A 90 -2.18 17.54 33.01
CA MET A 90 -1.44 17.41 34.27
C MET A 90 -0.61 18.67 34.57
N ARG A 91 0.10 19.20 33.56
CA ARG A 91 0.90 20.42 33.72
C ARG A 91 0.03 21.62 34.09
N LEU A 92 -1.14 21.75 33.49
CA LEU A 92 -2.10 22.81 33.83
C LEU A 92 -2.64 22.63 35.25
N THR A 93 -3.05 21.41 35.62
CA THR A 93 -3.53 21.11 36.98
C THR A 93 -2.48 21.45 38.03
N ILE A 94 -1.23 21.05 37.83
CA ILE A 94 -0.12 21.37 38.74
C ILE A 94 0.07 22.89 38.83
N ARG A 95 0.15 23.60 37.70
CA ARG A 95 0.32 25.07 37.69
C ARG A 95 -0.82 25.76 38.44
N MET A 96 -2.06 25.38 38.19
CA MET A 96 -3.21 25.94 38.88
C MET A 96 -3.16 25.64 40.38
N GLY A 97 -2.83 24.40 40.77
CA GLY A 97 -2.66 24.03 42.18
C GLY A 97 -1.57 24.85 42.88
N THR A 98 -0.44 25.10 42.21
CA THR A 98 0.63 25.94 42.77
C THR A 98 0.20 27.39 42.93
N ILE A 99 -0.52 27.96 41.96
CA ILE A 99 -1.03 29.33 42.02
C ILE A 99 -2.05 29.47 43.17
N VAL A 100 -3.02 28.55 43.26
CA VAL A 100 -4.03 28.57 44.33
C VAL A 100 -3.36 28.44 45.70
N SER A 101 -2.41 27.53 45.86
CA SER A 101 -1.70 27.33 47.13
C SER A 101 -0.87 28.57 47.51
N ALA A 102 -0.21 29.21 46.54
CA ALA A 102 0.55 30.44 46.77
C ALA A 102 -0.36 31.59 47.22
N VAL A 103 -1.51 31.76 46.57
CA VAL A 103 -2.49 32.79 46.92
C VAL A 103 -3.04 32.56 48.33
N VAL A 104 -3.48 31.34 48.64
CA VAL A 104 -4.00 31.00 49.98
C VAL A 104 -2.92 31.17 51.06
N GLY A 105 -1.70 30.70 50.82
CA GLY A 105 -0.59 30.86 51.75
C GLY A 105 -0.22 32.32 52.00
N PHE A 106 -0.26 33.15 50.95
CA PHE A 106 -0.04 34.59 51.08
C PHE A 106 -1.10 35.27 51.95
N PHE A 107 -2.38 34.98 51.74
CA PHE A 107 -3.46 35.52 52.58
C PHE A 107 -3.33 35.09 54.04
N TYR A 108 -3.02 33.83 54.31
CA TYR A 108 -2.80 33.33 55.68
C TYR A 108 -1.65 34.07 56.39
N LEU A 109 -0.55 34.33 55.68
CA LEU A 109 0.58 35.07 56.25
C LEU A 109 0.23 36.55 56.52
N LEU A 110 -0.58 37.18 55.66
CA LEU A 110 -1.05 38.54 55.88
C LEU A 110 -1.93 38.65 57.12
N GLU A 111 -2.89 37.74 57.31
CA GLU A 111 -3.77 37.71 58.48
C GLU A 111 -3.02 37.43 59.79
N ARG A 112 -1.89 36.73 59.75
CA ARG A 112 -1.10 36.47 60.95
C ARG A 112 -0.24 37.66 61.38
N PHE A 113 0.06 38.58 60.45
CA PHE A 113 0.95 39.72 60.71
C PHE A 113 0.20 41.02 61.04
N PHE A 114 -1.06 41.14 60.63
CA PHE A 114 -1.98 42.23 60.98
C PHE A 114 -2.91 41.84 62.12
#